data_AF-A0A7S2F6V5-F1
#
_entry.id   AF-A0A7S2F6V5-F1
#
_cell.length_a   1.000
_cell.length_b   1.000
_cell.length_c   1.000
_cell.angle_alpha   90.00
_cell.angle_beta   90.00
_cell.angle_gamma   90.00
#
_symmetry.space_group_name_H-M   'P 1'
#
loop_
_entity.id
_entity.type
_entity.pdbx_description
1 polymer ?
#
loop_
_entity_poly.entity_id
_entity_poly.type
_entity_poly.pdbx_seq_one_letter_code
_entity_poly.pdbx_strand_id
1 'polypeptide(L)'
;MTFIIFLWVGRAAPDMSVYSFLRLFRLFRLTRMARMLRLLRAFPELMVLIKGVITAVRSVSFTLCLLASVIYVFAVTLTQVTSGSDFGETYFRNVPDSAFSLLVHATLPDLSHFIVEAMDEHVAYCAILM
;
A
#
# COMPACT_ATOMS: atom_id res chain seq x y z
N MET A 1 -8.17 27.00 14.64
CA MET A 1 -7.51 27.30 13.34
C MET A 1 -8.25 26.68 12.15
N THR A 2 -8.55 25.37 12.14
CA THR A 2 -9.25 24.72 11.00
C THR A 2 -10.66 25.27 10.74
N PHE A 3 -11.38 25.66 11.79
CA PHE A 3 -12.73 26.25 11.69
C PHE A 3 -12.74 27.65 11.06
N ILE A 4 -11.65 28.42 11.19
CA ILE A 4 -11.51 29.76 10.64
C ILE A 4 -11.26 29.69 9.12
N ILE A 5 -10.45 28.72 8.67
CA ILE A 5 -10.23 28.45 7.24
C ILE A 5 -11.53 27.98 6.58
N PHE A 6 -12.34 27.17 7.28
CA PHE A 6 -13.66 26.74 6.80
C PHE A 6 -14.63 27.92 6.65
N LEU A 7 -14.66 28.85 7.61
CA LEU A 7 -15.47 30.07 7.52
C LEU A 7 -14.98 31.05 6.44
N TRP A 8 -13.68 31.11 6.17
CA TRP A 8 -13.12 31.95 5.09
C TRP A 8 -13.44 31.37 3.70
N VAL A 9 -13.32 30.05 3.53
CA VAL A 9 -13.62 29.35 2.28
C VAL A 9 -15.13 29.34 1.98
N GLY A 10 -15.97 29.17 3.01
CA GLY A 10 -17.43 29.22 2.85
C GLY A 10 -17.99 30.62 2.52
N ARG A 11 -17.25 31.69 2.86
CA ARG A 11 -17.64 33.07 2.53
C ARG A 11 -17.19 33.51 1.13
N ALA A 12 -16.23 32.80 0.52
CA ALA A 12 -15.63 33.17 -0.77
C ALA A 12 -16.28 32.51 -2.01
N ALA A 13 -17.27 31.63 -1.86
CA ALA A 13 -17.85 30.93 -3.01
C ALA A 13 -19.36 30.68 -2.85
N PRO A 14 -20.22 31.48 -3.51
CA PRO A 14 -21.66 31.21 -3.59
C PRO A 14 -22.01 30.06 -4.54
N ASP A 15 -21.11 29.70 -5.47
CA ASP A 15 -21.41 28.84 -6.63
C ASP A 15 -20.49 27.59 -6.76
N MET A 16 -20.08 26.98 -5.66
CA MET A 16 -19.25 25.76 -5.74
C MET A 16 -20.12 24.50 -5.76
N SER A 17 -20.16 23.85 -6.93
CA SER A 17 -20.83 22.56 -7.16
C SER A 17 -20.61 21.55 -6.02
N VAL A 18 -21.65 20.74 -5.74
CA VAL A 18 -21.71 19.68 -4.70
C VAL A 18 -20.46 18.78 -4.64
N TYR A 19 -19.74 18.62 -5.77
CA TYR A 19 -18.47 17.90 -5.86
C TYR A 19 -17.33 18.50 -5.00
N SER A 20 -17.28 19.83 -4.89
CA SER A 20 -16.28 20.53 -4.06
C SER A 20 -16.56 20.33 -2.57
N PHE A 21 -17.83 20.25 -2.17
CA PHE A 21 -18.24 19.98 -0.78
C PHE A 21 -17.86 18.55 -0.34
N LEU A 22 -18.02 17.54 -1.21
CA LEU A 22 -17.56 16.16 -0.92
C LEU A 22 -16.03 16.07 -0.80
N ARG A 23 -15.28 16.82 -1.63
CA ARG A 23 -13.81 16.93 -1.50
C ARG A 23 -13.41 17.59 -0.18
N LEU A 24 -14.11 18.64 0.24
CA LEU A 24 -13.87 19.31 1.52
C LEU A 24 -14.15 18.39 2.71
N PHE A 25 -15.20 17.57 2.66
CA PHE A 25 -15.49 16.58 3.70
C PHE A 25 -14.41 15.47 3.78
N ARG A 26 -13.88 15.04 2.63
CA ARG A 26 -12.73 14.12 2.54
C ARG A 26 -11.45 14.75 3.12
N LEU A 27 -11.22 16.04 2.85
CA LEU A 27 -10.11 16.80 3.44
C LEU A 27 -10.29 17.00 4.95
N PHE A 28 -11.52 17.14 5.44
CA PHE A 28 -11.82 17.20 6.87
C PHE A 28 -11.45 15.89 7.59
N ARG A 29 -11.74 14.73 6.96
CA ARG A 29 -11.29 13.41 7.47
C ARG A 29 -9.75 13.30 7.54
N LEU A 30 -9.05 13.84 6.53
CA LEU A 30 -7.58 13.92 6.52
C LEU A 30 -7.04 14.84 7.63
N THR A 31 -7.71 15.96 7.92
CA THR A 31 -7.29 16.83 9.05
C THR A 31 -7.43 16.15 10.41
N ARG A 32 -8.37 15.20 10.58
CA ARG A 32 -8.47 14.37 11.80
C ARG A 32 -7.27 13.42 11.93
N MET A 33 -6.86 12.76 10.86
CA MET A 33 -5.65 11.92 10.83
C MET A 33 -4.37 12.75 11.06
N ALA A 34 -4.30 13.92 10.42
CA ALA A 34 -3.21 14.87 10.64
C ALA A 34 -3.17 15.41 12.08
N ARG A 35 -4.30 15.48 12.78
CA ARG A 35 -4.34 15.81 14.21
C ARG A 35 -3.70 14.72 15.05
N MET A 36 -3.99 13.45 14.81
CA MET A 36 -3.30 12.33 15.49
C MET A 36 -1.79 12.40 15.28
N LEU A 37 -1.34 12.65 14.04
CA LEU A 37 0.09 12.87 13.74
C LEU A 37 0.67 14.09 14.47
N ARG A 38 -0.13 15.14 14.72
CA ARG A 38 0.30 16.29 15.54
C ARG A 38 0.38 15.96 17.03
N LEU A 39 -0.50 15.13 17.59
CA LEU A 39 -0.37 14.64 18.96
C LEU A 39 0.92 13.82 19.13
N LEU A 40 1.26 12.99 18.13
CA LEU A 40 2.52 12.25 18.10
C LEU A 40 3.75 13.17 18.00
N ARG A 41 3.63 14.38 17.42
CA ARG A 41 4.68 15.41 17.39
C ARG A 41 4.83 16.19 18.69
N ALA A 42 3.90 16.10 19.64
CA ALA A 42 4.02 16.75 20.95
C ALA A 42 5.08 16.06 21.84
N PHE A 43 5.41 14.80 21.53
CA PHE A 43 6.49 14.05 22.18
C PHE A 43 7.75 14.06 21.29
N PRO A 44 8.81 14.78 21.69
CA PRO A 44 10.04 14.89 20.89
C PRO A 44 10.73 13.55 20.66
N GLU A 45 10.62 12.60 21.61
CA GLU A 45 11.16 11.24 21.48
C GLU A 45 10.55 10.47 20.29
N LEU A 46 9.24 10.58 20.10
CA LEU A 46 8.56 9.91 18.99
C LEU A 46 8.92 10.53 17.64
N MET A 47 9.19 11.84 17.61
CA MET A 47 9.72 12.51 16.41
C MET A 47 11.10 12.01 16.01
N VAL A 48 11.97 11.66 16.97
CA VAL A 48 13.29 11.08 16.68
C VAL A 48 13.13 9.71 16.02
N LEU A 49 12.25 8.86 16.56
CA LEU A 49 11.94 7.55 15.98
C LEU A 49 11.42 7.67 14.54
N ILE A 50 10.45 8.56 14.30
CA ILE A 50 9.88 8.77 12.96
C ILE A 50 10.93 9.26 11.96
N LYS A 51 11.81 10.19 12.37
CA LYS A 51 12.94 10.63 11.53
C LYS A 51 13.90 9.48 11.22
N GLY A 52 14.13 8.58 12.18
CA GLY A 52 14.89 7.35 11.99
C GLY A 52 14.25 6.45 10.93
N VAL A 53 12.94 6.21 11.01
CA VAL A 53 12.17 5.44 10.01
C VAL A 53 12.27 6.09 8.63
N ILE A 54 12.07 7.40 8.51
CA ILE A 54 12.16 8.11 7.22
C ILE A 54 13.56 7.96 6.61
N THR A 55 14.61 8.00 7.43
CA THR A 55 15.99 7.80 6.96
C THR A 55 16.21 6.35 6.51
N ALA A 56 15.67 5.38 7.24
CA ALA A 56 15.74 3.97 6.89
C ALA A 56 14.98 3.63 5.61
N VAL A 57 13.87 4.32 5.30
CA VAL A 57 13.08 4.11 4.06
C VAL A 57 13.96 4.21 2.81
N ARG A 58 14.93 5.13 2.78
CA ARG A 58 15.86 5.25 1.65
C ARG A 58 16.72 4.00 1.48
N SER A 59 17.13 3.35 2.57
CA SER A 59 17.90 2.10 2.49
C SER A 59 17.00 0.94 2.12
N VAL A 60 15.81 0.88 2.72
CA VAL A 60 14.79 -0.16 2.46
C VAL A 60 14.34 -0.14 1.01
N SER A 61 14.27 1.02 0.36
CA SER A 61 13.90 1.11 -1.06
C SER A 61 14.92 0.39 -1.97
N PHE A 62 16.21 0.46 -1.66
CA PHE A 62 17.21 -0.30 -2.43
C PHE A 62 17.04 -1.81 -2.22
N THR A 63 16.79 -2.24 -0.98
CA THR A 63 16.52 -3.65 -0.67
C THR A 63 15.26 -4.15 -1.39
N LEU A 64 14.18 -3.34 -1.43
CA LEU A 64 12.96 -3.66 -2.15
C LEU A 64 13.17 -3.72 -3.66
N CYS A 65 13.95 -2.80 -4.25
CA CYS A 65 14.30 -2.85 -5.67
C CYS A 65 15.10 -4.12 -6.01
N LEU A 66 16.06 -4.49 -5.16
CA LEU A 66 16.85 -5.70 -5.33
C LEU A 66 15.97 -6.95 -5.21
N LEU A 67 15.08 -6.98 -4.20
CA LEU A 67 14.10 -8.06 -4.02
C LEU A 67 13.19 -8.20 -5.25
N ALA A 68 12.65 -7.09 -5.77
CA ALA A 68 11.81 -7.09 -6.97
C ALA A 68 12.55 -7.61 -8.20
N SER A 69 13.83 -7.25 -8.36
CA SER A 69 14.66 -7.75 -9.46
C SER A 69 14.85 -9.27 -9.39
N VAL A 70 15.09 -9.81 -8.20
CA VAL A 70 15.24 -11.26 -8.00
C VAL A 70 13.93 -11.97 -8.32
N ILE A 71 12.80 -11.49 -7.78
CA ILE A 71 11.48 -12.07 -8.03
C ILE A 71 11.16 -12.06 -9.53
N TYR A 72 11.49 -10.99 -10.26
CA TYR A 72 11.25 -10.91 -11.70
C TYR A 72 12.01 -11.99 -12.49
N VAL A 73 13.29 -12.21 -12.20
CA VAL A 73 14.09 -13.25 -12.87
C VAL A 73 13.52 -14.64 -12.61
N PHE A 74 13.17 -14.94 -11.36
CA PHE A 74 12.55 -16.23 -11.01
C PHE A 74 11.15 -16.40 -11.59
N ALA A 75 10.34 -15.34 -11.62
CA ALA A 75 9.01 -15.37 -12.21
C ALA A 75 9.09 -15.76 -13.69
N VAL A 76 9.93 -15.07 -14.48
CA VAL A 76 10.10 -15.38 -15.90
C VAL A 76 10.65 -16.80 -16.11
N THR A 77 11.65 -17.21 -15.33
CA THR A 77 12.25 -18.54 -15.45
C THR A 77 11.24 -19.65 -15.15
N LEU A 78 10.44 -19.51 -14.09
CA LEU A 78 9.42 -20.49 -13.73
C LEU A 78 8.25 -20.50 -14.71
N THR A 79 7.80 -19.34 -15.20
CA THR A 79 6.79 -19.30 -16.27
C THR A 79 7.27 -20.05 -17.52
N GLN A 80 8.56 -19.93 -17.89
CA GLN A 80 9.13 -20.62 -19.04
C GLN A 80 9.41 -22.12 -18.80
N VAL A 81 9.81 -22.50 -17.59
CA VAL A 81 10.11 -23.91 -17.26
C VAL A 81 8.83 -24.70 -17.05
N THR A 82 7.79 -24.08 -16.50
CA THR A 82 6.52 -24.71 -16.17
C THR A 82 5.51 -24.64 -17.33
N SER A 83 5.84 -23.94 -18.43
CA SER A 83 5.04 -23.93 -19.66
C SER A 83 4.96 -25.34 -20.26
N GLY A 84 3.81 -26.00 -20.10
CA GLY A 84 3.58 -27.37 -20.57
C GLY A 84 3.33 -28.42 -19.47
N SER A 85 3.26 -28.02 -18.20
CA SER A 85 2.81 -28.90 -17.10
C SER A 85 1.50 -28.40 -16.48
N ASP A 86 0.60 -29.30 -16.08
CA ASP A 86 -0.71 -28.97 -15.48
C ASP A 86 -0.60 -28.07 -14.23
N PHE A 87 0.52 -28.14 -13.51
CA PHE A 87 0.81 -27.30 -12.35
C PHE A 87 1.09 -25.83 -12.71
N GLY A 88 1.62 -25.56 -13.92
CA GLY A 88 1.93 -24.21 -14.38
C GLY A 88 0.71 -23.42 -14.82
N GLU A 89 -0.26 -24.09 -15.43
CA GLU A 89 -1.50 -23.48 -15.90
C GLU A 89 -2.37 -22.93 -14.76
N THR A 90 -2.29 -23.54 -13.57
CA THR A 90 -3.14 -23.14 -12.43
C THR A 90 -2.53 -21.99 -11.61
N TYR A 91 -1.19 -21.95 -11.44
CA TYR A 91 -0.53 -20.97 -10.57
C TYR A 91 0.43 -20.00 -11.28
N PHE A 92 0.92 -20.34 -12.49
CA PHE A 92 2.01 -19.64 -13.18
C PHE A 92 1.65 -19.25 -14.63
N ARG A 93 0.35 -19.02 -14.91
CA ARG A 93 -0.14 -18.76 -16.27
C ARG A 93 0.37 -17.44 -16.86
N ASN A 94 0.56 -16.42 -16.02
CA ASN A 94 1.15 -15.14 -16.42
C ASN A 94 2.36 -14.79 -15.54
N VAL A 95 3.27 -13.98 -16.08
CA VAL A 95 4.42 -13.41 -15.36
C VAL A 95 4.02 -12.69 -14.06
N PRO A 96 2.97 -11.82 -14.03
CA PRO A 96 2.53 -11.19 -12.78
C PRO A 96 1.98 -12.17 -11.74
N ASP A 97 1.21 -13.19 -12.16
CA ASP A 97 0.69 -14.22 -11.24
C ASP A 97 1.82 -15.06 -10.65
N SER A 98 2.82 -15.37 -11.48
CA SER A 98 4.05 -16.07 -11.08
C SER A 98 4.86 -15.25 -10.09
N ALA A 99 5.02 -13.95 -10.35
CA ALA A 99 5.71 -13.03 -9.46
C ALA A 99 4.99 -12.88 -8.11
N PHE A 100 3.65 -12.87 -8.10
CA PHE A 100 2.85 -12.81 -6.88
C PHE A 100 2.95 -14.11 -6.07
N SER A 101 2.79 -15.27 -6.71
CA SER A 101 2.97 -16.57 -6.06
C SER A 101 4.37 -16.72 -5.47
N LEU A 102 5.41 -16.25 -6.17
CA LEU A 102 6.77 -16.25 -5.67
C LEU A 102 6.99 -15.26 -4.54
N LEU A 103 6.39 -14.07 -4.61
CA LEU A 103 6.43 -13.13 -3.49
C LEU A 103 5.81 -13.78 -2.24
N VAL A 104 4.60 -14.33 -2.35
CA VAL A 104 3.90 -14.91 -1.20
C VAL A 104 4.64 -16.15 -0.67
N HIS A 105 4.97 -17.12 -1.51
CA HIS A 105 5.59 -18.36 -1.05
C HIS A 105 7.10 -18.25 -0.75
N ALA A 106 7.84 -17.40 -1.45
CA ALA A 106 9.30 -17.30 -1.25
C ALA A 106 9.69 -16.21 -0.24
N THR A 107 8.92 -15.12 -0.11
CA THR A 107 9.26 -14.04 0.85
C THR A 107 8.44 -14.07 2.13
N LEU A 108 7.21 -14.60 2.08
CA LEU A 108 6.28 -14.65 3.22
C LEU A 108 5.65 -16.05 3.38
N PRO A 109 6.44 -17.14 3.48
CA PRO A 109 5.90 -18.50 3.57
C PRO A 109 5.00 -18.71 4.79
N ASP A 110 5.23 -17.95 5.86
CA ASP A 110 4.44 -18.03 7.09
C ASP A 110 3.04 -17.41 6.94
N LEU A 111 2.91 -16.40 6.07
CA LEU A 111 1.64 -15.74 5.78
C LEU A 111 0.90 -16.38 4.59
N SER A 112 1.54 -17.29 3.84
CA SER A 112 0.93 -17.85 2.63
C SER A 112 -0.36 -18.62 2.93
N HIS A 113 -0.44 -19.32 4.07
CA HIS A 113 -1.67 -20.02 4.46
C HIS A 113 -2.83 -19.04 4.69
N PHE A 114 -2.56 -17.91 5.37
CA PHE A 114 -3.55 -16.86 5.60
C PHE A 114 -3.96 -16.14 4.30
N ILE A 115 -3.01 -15.88 3.40
CA ILE A 115 -3.28 -15.13 2.16
C ILE A 115 -4.07 -15.99 1.17
N VAL A 116 -3.78 -17.29 1.06
CA VAL A 116 -4.53 -18.20 0.19
C VAL A 116 -5.97 -18.39 0.70
N GLU A 117 -6.18 -18.51 2.02
CA GLU A 117 -7.51 -18.52 2.63
C GLU A 117 -8.27 -17.21 2.41
N ALA A 118 -7.60 -16.06 2.52
CA ALA A 118 -8.22 -14.75 2.30
C ALA A 118 -8.52 -14.46 0.80
N MET A 119 -7.77 -15.08 -0.11
CA MET A 119 -7.96 -14.92 -1.56
C MET A 119 -9.25 -15.61 -2.05
N ASP A 120 -9.73 -16.63 -1.34
CA ASP A 120 -10.96 -17.36 -1.67
C ASP A 120 -12.22 -16.57 -1.25
N GLU A 121 -12.12 -15.62 -0.30
CA GLU A 121 -13.28 -14.89 0.22
C GLU A 121 -13.60 -13.56 -0.47
N HIS A 122 -12.62 -12.73 -0.93
CA HIS A 122 -12.90 -11.56 -1.79
C HIS A 122 -11.62 -10.86 -2.31
N VAL A 123 -11.57 -10.62 -3.63
CA VAL A 123 -10.54 -9.85 -4.40
C VAL A 123 -10.21 -8.47 -3.79
N ALA A 124 -11.09 -7.92 -2.96
CA ALA A 124 -10.92 -6.61 -2.32
C ALA A 124 -9.86 -6.59 -1.20
N TYR A 125 -9.54 -7.71 -0.56
CA TYR A 125 -8.57 -7.75 0.55
C TYR A 125 -7.11 -7.72 0.08
N CYS A 126 -6.81 -8.23 -1.13
CA CYS A 126 -5.46 -8.16 -1.71
C CYS A 126 -4.95 -6.72 -1.90
N ALA A 127 -5.84 -5.74 -2.14
CA ALA A 127 -5.45 -4.35 -2.32
C ALA A 127 -5.23 -3.57 -1.01
N ILE A 128 -5.60 -4.14 0.14
CA ILE A 128 -5.46 -3.51 1.47
C ILE A 128 -4.22 -4.06 2.21
N LEU A 129 -3.80 -5.28 1.87
CA LEU A 129 -2.65 -5.95 2.50
C LEU A 129 -1.30 -5.69 1.80
N MET A 130 -1.32 -5.02 0.64
CA MET A 130 -0.13 -4.53 -0.08
C MET A 130 0.03 -3.02 0.09
#